data_AF-A0A3Q0IT96-F1
#
_entry.id   AF-A0A3Q0IT96-F1
#
_cell.length_a   1.000
_cell.length_b   1.000
_cell.length_c   1.000
_cell.angle_alpha   90.00
_cell.angle_beta   90.00
_cell.angle_gamma   90.00
#
_symmetry.space_group_name_H-M   'P 1'
#
loop_
_entity.id
_entity.type
_entity.pdbx_description
1 polymer ?
#
loop_
_entity_poly.entity_id
_entity_poly.type
_entity_poly.pdbx_seq_one_letter_code
_entity_poly.pdbx_strand_id
1 'polypeptide(L)'
;MGGPKVSPFGFKVNFDHQFPEKWTQHHRPTLYQIYNMIGTIVRYILYYIYTVYFQRKKPIMNFIHPTEPQQRYGVPIGGIGGGSINRGWRGEFCRYQLVPGIYEYETLWANQFILTVHSIQGKYGSMRHYGLISSY
;
A
#
# COMPACT_ATOMS: atom_id res chain seq x y z
N MET A 1 9.57 -20.93 29.81
CA MET A 1 9.05 -19.72 29.13
C MET A 1 9.16 -19.95 27.64
N GLY A 2 8.04 -20.21 26.96
CA GLY A 2 8.05 -20.48 25.52
C GLY A 2 8.25 -19.17 24.75
N GLY A 3 9.25 -19.13 23.87
CA GLY A 3 9.45 -18.00 22.97
C GLY A 3 8.20 -17.71 22.14
N PRO A 4 8.12 -16.53 21.50
CA PRO A 4 6.95 -16.15 20.70
C PRO A 4 6.66 -17.24 19.68
N LYS A 5 5.44 -17.81 19.73
CA LYS A 5 4.96 -18.85 18.82
C LYS A 5 4.72 -18.25 17.43
N VAL A 6 5.80 -17.95 16.71
CA VAL A 6 5.74 -17.47 15.33
C VAL A 6 6.03 -18.65 14.40
N SER A 7 5.19 -18.83 13.38
CA SER A 7 5.37 -19.90 12.39
C SER A 7 6.74 -19.80 11.70
N PRO A 8 7.42 -20.93 11.44
CA PRO A 8 8.67 -20.92 10.68
C PRO A 8 8.47 -20.50 9.21
N PHE A 9 7.25 -20.63 8.66
CA PHE A 9 6.95 -20.45 7.23
C PHE A 9 6.53 -19.04 6.82
N GLY A 10 6.40 -18.10 7.77
CA GLY A 10 5.99 -16.73 7.46
C GLY A 10 7.10 -15.91 6.81
N PHE A 11 6.72 -14.96 5.95
CA PHE A 11 7.63 -13.91 5.48
C PHE A 11 8.15 -13.10 6.67
N LYS A 12 9.47 -12.95 6.77
CA LYS A 12 10.16 -12.22 7.86
C LYS A 12 11.16 -11.26 7.25
N VAL A 13 11.05 -10.00 7.65
CA VAL A 13 11.92 -8.94 7.18
C VAL A 13 12.18 -7.98 8.34
N ASN A 14 13.42 -7.52 8.47
CA ASN A 14 13.78 -6.53 9.48
C ASN A 14 13.28 -5.15 9.06
N PHE A 15 12.91 -4.30 10.02
CA PHE A 15 12.37 -2.96 9.78
C PHE A 15 13.30 -2.02 8.97
N ASP A 16 14.60 -2.24 9.02
CA ASP A 16 15.62 -1.48 8.29
C ASP A 16 15.91 -2.01 6.88
N HIS A 17 15.31 -3.14 6.47
CA HIS A 17 15.56 -3.78 5.18
C HIS A 17 15.29 -2.83 3.99
N GLN A 18 16.16 -2.88 3.00
CA GLN A 18 15.99 -2.18 1.73
C GLN A 18 16.00 -3.20 0.60
N PHE A 19 14.94 -3.21 -0.19
CA PHE A 19 14.83 -4.11 -1.34
C PHE A 19 15.71 -3.59 -2.49
N PRO A 20 16.56 -4.44 -3.09
CA PRO A 20 17.40 -4.02 -4.20
C PRO A 20 16.62 -3.85 -5.52
N GLU A 21 15.46 -4.50 -5.66
CA GLU A 21 14.70 -4.49 -6.90
C GLU A 21 13.94 -3.18 -7.08
N LYS A 22 13.97 -2.60 -8.28
CA LYS A 22 13.18 -1.42 -8.65
C LYS A 22 12.13 -1.83 -9.67
N TRP A 23 11.01 -2.37 -9.18
CA TRP A 23 9.92 -2.81 -10.04
C TRP A 23 9.27 -1.62 -10.74
N THR A 24 8.94 -1.77 -12.02
CA THR A 24 8.21 -0.77 -12.79
C THR A 24 7.09 -1.42 -13.60
N GLN A 25 5.98 -0.70 -13.74
CA GLN A 25 4.85 -1.12 -14.56
C GLN A 25 4.93 -0.53 -15.99
N HIS A 26 5.99 0.20 -16.31
CA HIS A 26 6.17 0.84 -17.62
C HIS A 26 6.55 -0.18 -18.70
N HIS A 27 5.57 -0.92 -19.19
CA HIS A 27 5.70 -1.76 -20.37
C HIS A 27 5.21 -1.01 -21.62
N ARG A 28 6.03 -0.97 -22.68
CA ARG A 28 5.65 -0.35 -23.96
C ARG A 28 5.26 -1.44 -24.96
N PRO A 29 3.96 -1.56 -25.32
CA PRO A 29 3.54 -2.58 -26.27
C PRO A 29 4.09 -2.30 -27.67
N THR A 30 4.32 -3.36 -28.43
CA THR A 30 4.73 -3.25 -29.84
C THR A 30 3.56 -2.80 -30.72
N LEU A 31 3.82 -2.29 -31.91
CA LEU A 31 2.76 -1.85 -32.84
C LEU A 31 1.78 -2.96 -33.20
N TYR A 32 2.26 -4.20 -33.36
CA TYR A 32 1.41 -5.35 -33.62
C TYR A 32 0.51 -5.70 -32.42
N GLN A 33 1.03 -5.60 -31.20
CA GLN A 33 0.23 -5.77 -29.99
C GLN A 33 -0.84 -4.67 -29.87
N ILE A 34 -0.49 -3.42 -30.19
CA ILE A 34 -1.45 -2.31 -30.23
C ILE A 34 -2.56 -2.59 -31.25
N TYR A 35 -2.22 -3.07 -32.44
CA TYR A 35 -3.19 -3.43 -33.48
C TYR A 35 -4.18 -4.50 -32.98
N ASN A 36 -3.68 -5.57 -32.36
CA ASN A 36 -4.52 -6.62 -31.79
C ASN A 36 -5.40 -6.13 -30.62
N MET A 37 -5.06 -5.00 -30.00
CA MET A 37 -5.77 -4.41 -28.87
C MET A 37 -6.68 -3.25 -29.26
N ILE A 38 -6.84 -2.90 -30.55
CA ILE A 38 -7.66 -1.74 -30.96
C ILE A 38 -9.06 -1.76 -30.36
N GLY A 39 -9.74 -2.92 -30.38
CA GLY A 39 -11.09 -3.05 -29.81
C GLY A 39 -11.13 -2.78 -28.29
N THR A 40 -10.13 -3.26 -27.54
CA THR A 40 -10.06 -3.03 -26.09
C THR A 40 -9.64 -1.60 -25.76
N ILE A 41 -8.79 -0.98 -26.58
CA ILE A 41 -8.40 0.43 -26.48
C ILE A 41 -9.62 1.33 -26.66
N VAL A 42 -10.41 1.14 -27.72
CA VAL A 42 -11.63 1.93 -27.95
C VAL A 42 -12.62 1.77 -26.78
N ARG A 43 -12.86 0.53 -26.35
CA ARG A 43 -13.72 0.24 -25.19
C ARG A 43 -13.23 0.95 -23.93
N TYR A 44 -11.92 0.93 -23.69
CA TYR A 44 -11.32 1.59 -22.53
C TYR A 44 -11.46 3.11 -22.61
N ILE A 45 -11.24 3.72 -23.77
CA ILE A 45 -11.38 5.17 -23.97
C ILE A 45 -12.83 5.59 -23.68
N LEU A 46 -13.83 4.88 -24.21
CA LEU A 46 -15.24 5.17 -23.93
C LEU A 46 -15.57 5.04 -22.43
N TYR A 47 -15.11 3.96 -21.79
CA TYR A 47 -15.26 3.76 -20.35
C TYR A 47 -14.60 4.88 -19.53
N TYR A 48 -13.38 5.26 -19.90
CA TYR A 48 -12.62 6.31 -19.23
C TYR A 48 -13.36 7.64 -19.36
N ILE A 49 -13.85 7.96 -20.56
CA ILE A 49 -14.58 9.19 -20.81
C ILE A 49 -15.85 9.23 -19.95
N TYR A 50 -16.64 8.16 -19.98
CA TYR A 50 -17.85 8.02 -19.18
C TYR A 50 -17.59 8.13 -17.67
N THR A 51 -16.55 7.45 -17.16
CA THR A 51 -16.28 7.41 -15.72
C THR A 51 -15.68 8.72 -15.20
N VAL A 52 -14.71 9.30 -15.92
CA VAL A 52 -13.96 10.46 -15.45
C VAL A 52 -14.66 11.76 -15.78
N TYR A 53 -15.15 11.96 -17.01
CA TYR A 53 -15.77 13.22 -17.40
C TYR A 53 -17.24 13.30 -16.98
N PHE A 54 -18.02 12.23 -17.23
CA PHE A 54 -19.45 12.26 -16.93
C PHE A 54 -19.75 11.92 -15.46
N GLN A 55 -19.16 10.86 -14.90
CA GLN A 55 -19.43 10.48 -13.50
C GLN A 55 -18.54 11.18 -12.47
N ARG A 56 -17.44 11.82 -12.88
CA ARG A 56 -16.44 12.42 -11.98
C ARG A 56 -15.87 11.43 -10.96
N LYS A 57 -15.75 10.15 -11.34
CA LYS A 57 -15.19 9.08 -10.50
C LYS A 57 -13.81 8.67 -10.98
N LYS A 58 -13.03 8.09 -10.05
CA LYS A 58 -11.77 7.43 -10.41
C LYS A 58 -12.09 6.13 -11.17
N PRO A 59 -11.38 5.83 -12.28
CA PRO A 59 -11.53 4.55 -12.96
C PRO A 59 -10.97 3.42 -12.09
N ILE A 60 -11.62 2.27 -12.11
CA ILE A 60 -11.18 1.07 -11.35
C ILE A 60 -9.80 0.62 -11.85
N MET A 61 -9.57 0.73 -13.16
CA MET A 61 -8.30 0.40 -13.79
C MET A 61 -7.79 1.61 -14.57
N ASN A 62 -6.69 2.19 -14.10
CA ASN A 62 -6.07 3.36 -14.72
C ASN A 62 -4.84 2.94 -15.52
N PHE A 63 -5.01 2.82 -16.84
CA PHE A 63 -3.90 2.53 -17.76
C PHE A 63 -3.22 3.80 -18.28
N ILE A 64 -3.84 4.97 -18.10
CA ILE A 64 -3.28 6.25 -18.55
C ILE A 64 -2.21 6.73 -17.55
N HIS A 65 -2.52 6.62 -16.25
CA HIS A 65 -1.63 6.98 -15.16
C HIS A 65 -1.45 5.76 -14.25
N PRO A 66 -0.65 4.75 -14.67
CA PRO A 66 -0.38 3.59 -13.85
C PRO A 66 0.35 4.01 -12.58
N THR A 67 -0.04 3.43 -11.44
CA THR A 67 0.63 3.67 -10.16
C THR A 67 1.90 2.83 -10.08
N GLU A 68 2.98 3.40 -9.59
CA GLU A 68 4.21 2.64 -9.37
C GLU A 68 4.05 1.63 -8.23
N PRO A 69 4.54 0.39 -8.42
CA PRO A 69 4.55 -0.61 -7.35
C PRO A 69 5.50 -0.16 -6.24
N GLN A 70 5.05 -0.27 -4.99
CA GLN A 70 5.85 0.10 -3.82
C GLN A 70 6.16 -1.15 -3.00
N GLN A 71 7.40 -1.31 -2.56
CA GLN A 71 7.84 -2.47 -1.75
C GLN A 71 7.62 -2.26 -0.25
N ARG A 72 6.50 -1.64 0.11
CA ARG A 72 6.14 -1.35 1.50
C ARG A 72 4.93 -2.14 1.99
N TYR A 73 4.22 -2.84 1.10
CA TYR A 73 3.00 -3.54 1.46
C TYR A 73 3.26 -4.78 2.31
N GLY A 74 2.29 -5.12 3.14
CA GLY A 74 2.21 -6.38 3.86
C GLY A 74 0.81 -7.00 3.71
N VAL A 75 0.33 -7.66 4.76
CA VAL A 75 -0.95 -8.37 4.73
C VAL A 75 -2.11 -7.38 4.94
N PRO A 76 -3.16 -7.41 4.11
CA PRO A 76 -4.33 -6.56 4.33
C PRO A 76 -5.11 -6.99 5.58
N ILE A 77 -5.62 -5.99 6.30
CA ILE A 77 -6.58 -6.15 7.39
C ILE A 77 -7.97 -5.74 6.87
N GLY A 78 -8.89 -6.68 6.86
CA GLY A 78 -10.24 -6.46 6.33
C GLY A 78 -10.95 -7.77 6.04
N GLY A 79 -12.27 -7.75 6.15
CA GLY A 79 -13.13 -8.89 5.78
C GLY A 79 -13.53 -8.86 4.31
N ILE A 80 -14.01 -10.00 3.81
CA ILE A 80 -14.58 -10.09 2.47
C ILE A 80 -15.78 -9.14 2.38
N GLY A 81 -15.79 -8.28 1.35
CA GLY A 81 -16.89 -7.33 1.10
C GLY A 81 -16.93 -6.09 2.01
N GLY A 82 -16.13 -6.04 3.09
CA GLY A 82 -16.09 -4.89 4.03
C GLY A 82 -15.05 -3.82 3.68
N GLY A 83 -14.26 -4.04 2.64
CA GLY A 83 -13.07 -3.26 2.36
C GLY A 83 -11.87 -3.69 3.21
N SER A 84 -10.68 -3.21 2.85
CA SER A 84 -9.46 -3.56 3.56
C SER A 84 -8.48 -2.39 3.64
N ILE A 85 -7.57 -2.45 4.61
CA ILE A 85 -6.46 -1.52 4.76
C ILE A 85 -5.19 -2.36 4.76
N ASN A 86 -4.19 -2.00 3.96
CA ASN A 86 -2.94 -2.73 4.00
C ASN A 86 -2.09 -2.30 5.19
N ARG A 87 -1.55 -3.27 5.92
CA ARG A 87 -0.51 -3.01 6.91
C ARG A 87 0.84 -3.34 6.30
N GLY A 88 1.65 -2.32 6.10
CA GLY A 88 3.00 -2.47 5.60
C GLY A 88 3.86 -3.29 6.55
N TRP A 89 4.94 -3.88 6.04
CA TRP A 89 5.84 -4.70 6.86
C TRP A 89 6.62 -3.86 7.89
N ARG A 90 6.75 -2.55 7.65
CA ARG A 90 7.19 -1.51 8.60
C ARG A 90 6.04 -0.98 9.46
N GLY A 91 4.86 -1.56 9.41
CA GLY A 91 3.74 -1.19 10.28
C GLY A 91 3.03 0.11 9.93
N GLU A 92 3.34 0.76 8.80
CA GLU A 92 2.46 1.79 8.21
C GLU A 92 1.07 1.23 7.86
N PHE A 93 0.06 2.09 7.94
CA PHE A 93 -1.23 1.87 7.30
C PHE A 93 -1.23 2.54 5.93
N CYS A 94 -1.29 1.72 4.88
CA CYS A 94 -1.23 2.15 3.48
C CYS A 94 -2.25 1.38 2.62
N ARG A 95 -2.34 1.71 1.33
CA ARG A 95 -3.17 1.01 0.32
C ARG A 95 -4.59 0.71 0.83
N TYR A 96 -5.35 1.77 1.06
CA TYR A 96 -6.73 1.71 1.53
C TYR A 96 -7.65 1.26 0.39
N GLN A 97 -8.50 0.28 0.68
CA GLN A 97 -9.49 -0.34 -0.21
C GLN A 97 -10.88 -0.23 0.41
N LEU A 98 -11.22 0.97 0.88
CA LEU A 98 -12.50 1.23 1.55
C LEU A 98 -13.62 1.44 0.54
N VAL A 99 -13.29 2.00 -0.63
CA VAL A 99 -14.20 2.14 -1.76
C VAL A 99 -14.01 0.93 -2.68
N PRO A 100 -15.06 0.14 -2.95
CA PRO A 100 -14.96 -1.04 -3.81
C PRO A 100 -14.33 -0.72 -5.17
N GLY A 101 -13.28 -1.47 -5.52
CA GLY A 101 -12.56 -1.31 -6.79
C GLY A 101 -11.60 -0.12 -6.87
N ILE A 102 -11.52 0.72 -5.84
CA ILE A 102 -10.59 1.86 -5.78
C ILE A 102 -9.52 1.61 -4.71
N TYR A 103 -8.28 1.94 -5.05
CA TYR A 103 -7.12 1.76 -4.19
C TYR A 103 -6.47 3.12 -3.95
N GLU A 104 -6.28 3.47 -2.69
CA GLU A 104 -5.57 4.68 -2.27
C GLU A 104 -4.23 4.30 -1.66
N TYR A 105 -3.17 4.48 -2.44
CA TYR A 105 -1.84 3.93 -2.13
C TYR A 105 -1.04 4.74 -1.10
N GLU A 106 -1.55 5.89 -0.66
CA GLU A 106 -0.87 6.76 0.28
C GLU A 106 -0.76 6.14 1.68
N THR A 107 0.26 6.58 2.42
CA THR A 107 0.42 6.24 3.84
C THR A 107 -0.16 7.38 4.67
N LEU A 108 -1.10 7.06 5.56
CA LEU A 108 -1.59 8.03 6.54
C LEU A 108 -0.72 7.98 7.79
N TRP A 109 0.20 8.95 7.91
CA TRP A 109 1.14 9.04 9.02
C TRP A 109 0.49 9.29 10.38
N ALA A 110 -0.77 9.71 10.42
CA ALA A 110 -1.53 9.81 11.66
C ALA A 110 -1.81 8.43 12.30
N ASN A 111 -1.92 7.38 11.48
CA ASN A 111 -2.26 6.03 11.93
C ASN A 111 -0.99 5.28 12.32
N GLN A 112 -0.65 5.24 13.60
CA GLN A 112 0.57 4.61 14.11
C GLN A 112 0.34 4.07 15.53
N PHE A 113 1.13 3.06 15.90
CA PHE A 113 1.29 2.70 17.31
C PHE A 113 2.49 3.45 17.90
N ILE A 114 2.31 3.95 19.11
CA ILE A 114 3.30 4.72 19.85
C ILE A 114 3.55 4.00 21.16
N LEU A 115 4.82 3.73 21.45
CA LEU A 115 5.24 3.16 22.72
C LEU A 115 5.85 4.26 23.58
N THR A 116 5.30 4.45 24.77
CA THR A 116 5.90 5.29 25.80
C THR A 116 6.37 4.42 26.95
N VAL A 117 7.66 4.49 27.25
CA VAL A 117 8.33 3.72 28.29
C VAL A 117 8.64 4.64 29.45
N HIS A 118 8.21 4.22 30.64
CA HIS A 118 8.42 4.95 31.89
C HIS A 118 9.37 4.15 32.78
N SER A 119 10.50 4.75 33.16
CA SER A 119 11.40 4.19 34.15
C SER A 119 10.96 4.62 35.55
N ILE A 120 11.17 3.73 36.53
CA ILE A 120 10.95 4.01 37.96
C ILE A 120 11.83 5.19 38.43
N GLN A 121 12.93 5.45 37.73
CA GLN A 121 13.83 6.58 37.97
C GLN A 121 13.31 7.93 37.44
N GLY A 122 12.06 7.99 36.94
CA GLY A 122 11.45 9.21 36.41
C GLY A 122 11.89 9.58 34.99
N LYS A 123 12.67 8.72 34.31
CA LYS A 123 13.05 8.91 32.90
C LYS A 123 11.96 8.41 31.98
N TYR A 124 11.58 9.22 31.00
CA TYR A 124 10.51 8.90 30.05
C TYR A 124 11.04 8.91 28.63
N GLY A 125 10.71 7.86 27.87
CA GLY A 125 11.04 7.76 26.45
C GLY A 125 9.81 7.43 25.64
N SER A 126 9.46 8.28 24.68
CA SER A 126 8.36 8.01 23.73
C SER A 126 8.92 7.72 22.34
N MET A 127 8.59 6.56 21.79
CA MET A 127 9.02 6.09 20.47
C MET A 127 7.84 5.81 19.55
N ARG A 128 7.97 6.23 18.29
CA ARG A 128 7.18 5.76 17.15
C ARG A 128 8.04 4.81 16.32
N HIS A 129 7.37 4.06 15.44
CA HIS A 129 8.05 3.18 14.50
C HIS A 129 9.16 3.88 13.66
N TYR A 130 9.03 5.19 13.41
CA TYR A 130 10.01 5.98 12.64
C TYR A 130 10.96 6.83 13.49
N GLY A 131 11.02 6.64 14.82
CA GLY A 131 12.00 7.34 15.67
C GLY A 131 11.50 7.73 17.07
N LEU A 132 12.41 8.26 17.87
CA LEU A 132 12.10 8.88 19.16
C LEU A 132 11.27 10.15 18.91
N ILE A 133 10.10 10.23 19.53
CA ILE A 133 9.27 11.43 19.52
C ILE A 133 9.80 12.43 20.53
N SER A 134 10.19 11.94 21.71
CA SER A 134 10.60 12.79 22.81
C SER A 134 11.22 11.96 23.94
N SER A 135 12.22 12.53 24.60
CA SER A 135 12.85 12.02 25.81
C SER A 135 12.96 13.14 26.83
N TYR A 136 12.44 12.93 28.04
CA TYR A 136 12.51 13.86 29.18
C TYR A 136 13.10 13.14 30.40
#